data_AF-F8KF70-F1
#
_entry.id   AF-F8KF70-F1
#
_cell.length_a   1.000
_cell.length_b   1.000
_cell.length_c   1.000
_cell.angle_alpha   90.00
_cell.angle_beta   90.00
_cell.angle_gamma   90.00
#
_symmetry.space_group_name_H-M   'P 1'
#
loop_
_entity.id
_entity.type
_entity.pdbx_description
1 polymer ?
#
loop_
_entity_poly.entity_id
_entity_poly.type
_entity_poly.pdbx_seq_one_letter_code
_entity_poly.pdbx_strand_id
1 'polypeptide(L)'
;MAYNFRKEQKELYVPGKSPSLINVPAMKYLTVRGHGDPNQENSEYKKAIEKLYAVAYTIKMSKKGTYQIPDYFDFVVPPTRRTMVARWYHWN
;
A
#
# COMPACT_ATOMS: atom_id res chain seq x y z
N MET A 1 19.97 -0.80 3.45
CA MET A 1 19.10 0.40 3.47
C MET A 1 17.69 -0.03 3.09
N ALA A 2 16.64 0.47 3.73
CA ALA A 2 15.27 0.08 3.37
C ALA A 2 14.86 0.70 2.03
N TYR A 3 14.27 -0.10 1.14
CA TYR A 3 13.76 0.34 -0.16
C TYR A 3 12.63 1.38 0.03
N ASN A 4 12.75 2.54 -0.61
CA ASN A 4 11.79 3.61 -0.48
C ASN A 4 11.12 3.90 -1.83
N PHE A 5 9.91 3.36 -2.01
CA PHE A 5 9.14 3.49 -3.25
C PHE A 5 9.03 4.95 -3.74
N ARG A 6 8.85 5.93 -2.86
CA ARG A 6 8.76 7.35 -3.24
C ARG A 6 10.06 7.90 -3.81
N LYS A 7 11.21 7.41 -3.34
CA LYS A 7 12.54 7.84 -3.83
C LYS A 7 12.94 7.10 -5.10
N GLU A 8 12.67 5.80 -5.15
CA GLU A 8 13.11 4.90 -6.22
C GLU A 8 12.20 4.95 -7.45
N GLN A 9 10.90 5.22 -7.28
CA GLN A 9 9.90 5.20 -8.35
C GLN A 9 9.15 6.54 -8.45
N LYS A 10 9.91 7.63 -8.63
CA LYS A 10 9.38 9.01 -8.58
C LYS A 10 8.23 9.26 -9.53
N GLU A 11 8.27 8.71 -10.75
CA GLU A 11 7.19 8.88 -11.74
C GLU A 11 5.84 8.33 -11.26
N LEU A 12 5.85 7.23 -10.48
CA LEU A 12 4.64 6.61 -9.95
C LEU A 12 4.14 7.30 -8.67
N TYR A 13 5.05 7.84 -7.86
CA TYR A 13 4.72 8.32 -6.51
C TYR A 13 4.83 9.84 -6.31
N VAL A 14 5.42 10.56 -7.25
CA VAL A 14 5.65 12.01 -7.19
C VAL A 14 5.22 12.62 -8.53
N PRO A 15 3.89 12.75 -8.76
CA PRO A 15 3.38 13.33 -10.00
C PRO A 15 3.80 14.80 -10.12
N GLY A 16 4.03 15.23 -11.37
CA GLY A 16 4.28 16.63 -11.70
C GLY A 16 3.03 17.50 -11.56
N LYS A 17 3.18 18.80 -11.86
CA LYS A 17 2.06 19.76 -11.85
C LYS A 17 1.11 19.58 -13.05
N SER A 18 1.63 19.04 -14.15
CA SER A 18 0.88 18.84 -15.38
C SER A 18 0.50 17.36 -15.53
N PRO A 19 -0.68 17.06 -16.10
CA PRO A 19 -1.05 15.70 -16.45
C PRO A 19 -0.02 15.06 -17.39
N SER A 20 0.29 13.79 -17.15
CA SER A 20 1.29 13.03 -17.91
C SER A 20 0.84 11.58 -18.07
N LEU A 21 1.08 11.00 -19.23
CA LEU A 21 0.97 9.56 -19.44
C LEU A 21 2.19 8.87 -18.83
N ILE A 22 1.95 7.87 -18.00
CA ILE A 22 3.00 7.04 -17.38
C ILE A 22 2.67 5.57 -17.60
N ASN A 23 3.70 4.73 -17.73
CA ASN A 23 3.51 3.29 -17.76
C ASN A 23 3.66 2.72 -16.34
N VAL A 24 2.65 1.99 -15.87
CA VAL A 24 2.69 1.34 -14.55
C VAL A 24 3.04 -0.13 -14.76
N PRO A 25 4.23 -0.59 -14.35
CA PRO A 25 4.61 -2.00 -14.50
C PRO A 25 3.76 -2.89 -13.60
N ALA A 26 3.82 -4.21 -13.82
CA ALA A 26 3.21 -5.17 -12.90
C ALA A 26 3.85 -5.07 -11.51
N MET A 27 3.03 -4.96 -10.47
CA MET A 27 3.47 -4.79 -9.09
C MET A 27 2.69 -5.71 -8.14
N LYS A 28 3.33 -6.05 -7.01
CA LYS A 28 2.71 -6.85 -5.94
C LYS A 28 2.06 -5.91 -4.91
N TYR A 29 0.81 -6.18 -4.56
CA TYR A 29 0.04 -5.37 -3.61
C TYR A 29 -0.59 -6.22 -2.52
N LEU A 30 -0.69 -5.66 -1.32
CA LEU A 30 -1.66 -6.12 -0.33
C LEU A 30 -3.00 -5.46 -0.64
N THR A 31 -4.07 -6.25 -0.68
CA THR A 31 -5.40 -5.77 -1.07
C THR A 31 -6.48 -6.31 -0.17
N VAL A 32 -7.37 -5.42 0.25
CA VAL A 32 -8.66 -5.76 0.87
C VAL A 32 -9.74 -5.23 -0.05
N ARG A 33 -10.74 -6.07 -0.33
CA ARG A 33 -11.93 -5.70 -1.11
C ARG A 33 -13.07 -5.39 -0.16
N GLY A 34 -13.83 -4.34 -0.48
CA GLY A 34 -15.02 -3.95 0.27
C GLY A 34 -15.92 -3.02 -0.53
N HIS A 35 -17.04 -2.65 0.08
CA HIS A 35 -18.08 -1.79 -0.50
C HIS A 35 -18.67 -0.88 0.60
N GLY A 36 -19.30 0.24 0.19
CA GLY A 36 -19.94 1.21 1.10
C GLY A 36 -19.26 2.58 1.10
N ASP A 37 -19.70 3.49 1.96
CA ASP A 37 -19.15 4.85 2.03
C ASP A 37 -17.85 4.89 2.87
N PRO A 38 -16.69 5.24 2.27
CA PRO A 38 -15.43 5.29 2.98
C PRO A 38 -15.37 6.42 4.03
N ASN A 39 -16.21 7.46 3.90
CA ASN A 39 -16.19 8.65 4.74
C ASN A 39 -16.89 8.45 6.09
N GLN A 40 -17.63 7.36 6.26
CA GLN A 40 -18.28 7.07 7.54
C GLN A 40 -17.26 6.82 8.65
N GLU A 41 -17.61 7.25 9.87
CA GLU A 41 -16.68 7.21 10.99
C GLU A 41 -16.23 5.79 11.34
N ASN A 42 -17.15 4.82 11.24
CA ASN A 42 -16.92 3.39 11.46
C ASN A 42 -16.96 2.58 10.14
N SER A 43 -16.55 3.20 9.03
CA SER A 43 -16.59 2.55 7.72
C SER A 43 -15.74 1.28 7.68
N GLU A 44 -16.21 0.29 6.91
CA GLU A 44 -15.41 -0.91 6.61
C GLU A 44 -14.11 -0.55 5.89
N TYR A 45 -14.05 0.61 5.22
CA TYR A 45 -12.84 1.12 4.60
C TYR A 45 -11.76 1.43 5.63
N LYS A 46 -12.09 2.13 6.73
CA LYS A 46 -11.12 2.43 7.80
C LYS A 46 -10.58 1.14 8.45
N LYS A 47 -11.47 0.19 8.74
CA LYS A 47 -11.07 -1.13 9.27
C LYS A 47 -10.17 -1.88 8.28
N ALA A 48 -10.46 -1.80 6.98
CA ALA A 48 -9.62 -2.41 5.95
C ALA A 48 -8.22 -1.79 5.91
N ILE A 49 -8.12 -0.46 6.04
CA ILE A 49 -6.85 0.25 6.13
C ILE A 49 -6.03 -0.20 7.35
N GLU A 50 -6.65 -0.26 8.53
CA GLU A 50 -5.99 -0.72 9.76
C GLU A 50 -5.42 -2.13 9.61
N LYS A 51 -6.23 -3.06 9.06
CA LYS A 51 -5.80 -4.43 8.78
C LYS A 51 -4.63 -4.49 7.79
N LEU A 52 -4.68 -3.70 6.72
CA LEU A 52 -3.59 -3.63 5.75
C LEU A 52 -2.29 -3.18 6.43
N TYR A 53 -2.33 -2.16 7.29
CA TYR A 53 -1.15 -1.70 8.04
C TYR A 53 -0.63 -2.75 9.01
N ALA A 54 -1.50 -3.42 9.75
CA ALA A 54 -1.11 -4.48 10.66
C ALA A 54 -0.33 -5.58 9.92
N VAL A 55 -0.80 -6.00 8.74
CA VAL A 55 -0.10 -6.99 7.91
C VAL A 55 1.22 -6.44 7.36
N ALA A 56 1.23 -5.21 6.81
CA ALA A 56 2.43 -4.61 6.22
C ALA A 56 3.57 -4.45 7.24
N TYR A 57 3.25 -4.02 8.47
CA TYR A 57 4.22 -3.89 9.55
C TYR A 57 4.68 -5.25 10.07
N THR A 58 3.79 -6.24 10.15
CA THR A 58 4.16 -7.62 10.49
C THR A 58 5.20 -8.16 9.51
N ILE A 59 4.98 -7.99 8.20
CA ILE A 59 5.94 -8.40 7.16
C ILE A 59 7.26 -7.63 7.30
N LYS A 60 7.22 -6.30 7.47
CA LYS A 60 8.44 -5.50 7.65
C LYS A 60 9.26 -5.91 8.88
N MET A 61 8.59 -6.29 9.96
CA MET A 61 9.24 -6.66 11.21
C MET A 61 9.66 -8.13 11.25
N SER A 62 9.23 -8.97 10.29
CA SER A 62 9.64 -10.38 10.23
C SER A 62 11.15 -10.55 10.14
N LYS A 63 11.87 -9.56 9.59
CA LYS A 63 13.34 -9.52 9.57
C LYS A 63 14.00 -9.59 10.97
N LYS A 64 13.25 -9.23 12.02
CA LYS A 64 13.68 -9.30 13.43
C LYS A 64 13.24 -10.60 14.12
N GLY A 65 12.41 -11.40 13.45
CA GLY A 65 11.93 -12.68 13.97
C GLY A 65 12.84 -13.84 13.62
N THR A 66 12.44 -15.04 14.04
CA THR A 66 13.15 -16.30 13.77
C THR A 66 12.87 -16.84 12.36
N TYR A 67 11.74 -16.46 11.76
CA TYR A 67 11.36 -16.88 10.40
C TYR A 67 11.79 -15.85 9.36
N GLN A 68 12.59 -16.29 8.40
CA GLN A 68 13.02 -15.49 7.26
C GLN A 68 12.13 -15.80 6.05
N ILE A 69 11.43 -14.79 5.56
CA ILE A 69 10.60 -14.91 4.36
C ILE A 69 11.53 -15.01 3.14
N PRO A 70 11.41 -16.04 2.27
CA PRO A 70 12.16 -16.13 1.03
C PRO A 70 12.00 -14.87 0.18
N ASP A 71 13.09 -14.39 -0.42
CA ASP A 71 13.14 -13.18 -1.26
C ASP A 71 12.67 -11.88 -0.57
N TYR A 72 12.71 -11.85 0.78
CA TYR A 72 12.42 -10.63 1.52
C TYR A 72 13.47 -9.55 1.28
N PHE A 73 12.98 -8.32 1.08
CA PHE A 73 13.79 -7.11 1.12
C PHE A 73 13.18 -6.13 2.12
N ASP A 74 14.02 -5.37 2.83
CA ASP A 74 13.53 -4.34 3.75
C ASP A 74 12.97 -3.16 2.95
N PHE A 75 11.78 -2.68 3.31
CA PHE A 75 11.10 -1.58 2.63
C PHE A 75 10.51 -0.59 3.64
N VAL A 76 10.36 0.67 3.23
CA VAL A 76 9.60 1.67 3.99
C VAL A 76 8.12 1.39 3.76
N VAL A 77 7.34 1.15 4.83
CA VAL A 77 5.87 1.07 4.72
C VAL A 77 5.36 2.44 4.26
N PRO A 78 4.80 2.56 3.05
CA PRO A 78 4.43 3.86 2.53
C PRO A 78 3.04 4.25 3.05
N PRO A 79 2.76 5.56 3.15
CA PRO A 79 1.47 6.03 3.63
C PRO A 79 0.32 5.61 2.70
N THR A 80 -0.87 5.48 3.30
CA THR A 80 -2.04 4.72 2.83
C THR A 80 -2.51 5.01 1.43
N ARG A 81 -2.25 6.22 0.92
CA ARG A 81 -2.85 6.68 -0.33
C ARG A 81 -2.20 6.15 -1.60
N ARG A 82 -1.01 5.51 -1.55
CA ARG A 82 -0.24 5.28 -2.80
C ARG A 82 0.28 3.86 -3.05
N THR A 83 0.41 2.99 -2.05
CA THR A 83 1.01 1.64 -2.24
C THR A 83 0.23 0.48 -1.67
N MET A 84 -0.70 0.75 -0.76
CA MET A 84 -1.59 -0.27 -0.20
C MET A 84 -2.95 -0.05 -0.84
N VAL A 85 -3.41 -1.05 -1.59
CA VAL A 85 -4.60 -0.88 -2.41
C VAL A 85 -5.79 -1.42 -1.63
N ALA A 86 -6.54 -0.53 -0.98
CA ALA A 86 -7.92 -0.85 -0.61
C ALA A 86 -8.78 -0.61 -1.85
N ARG A 87 -9.16 -1.69 -2.54
CA ARG A 87 -10.04 -1.57 -3.71
C ARG A 87 -11.47 -1.50 -3.23
N TRP A 88 -12.05 -0.30 -3.28
CA TRP A 88 -13.41 -0.01 -2.85
C TRP A 88 -14.27 0.26 -4.08
N TYR A 89 -15.29 -0.56 -4.27
CA TYR A 89 -16.27 -0.31 -5.32
C TYR A 89 -17.40 0.54 -4.72
N HIS A 90 -17.67 1.69 -5.34
CA HIS A 90 -18.95 2.38 -5.16
C HIS A 90 -19.96 1.70 -6.08
N TRP A 91 -21.09 1.26 -5.53
CA TRP A 91 -22.30 0.96 -6.28
C TRP A 91 -23.37 1.92 -5.79
N ASN A 92 -23.96 2.63 -6.75
CA ASN A 92 -24.84 3.81 -6.70
C ASN A 92 -24.19 5.14 -6.32
#